data_AF-A0A940ALT9-F1
#
_entry.id   AF-A0A940ALT9-F1
#
_cell.length_a   1.000
_cell.length_b   1.000
_cell.length_c   1.000
_cell.angle_alpha   90.00
_cell.angle_beta   90.00
_cell.angle_gamma   90.00
#
_symmetry.space_group_name_H-M   'P 1'
#
loop_
_entity.id
_entity.type
_entity.pdbx_description
1 polymer ?
#
loop_
_entity_poly.entity_id
_entity_poly.type
_entity_poly.pdbx_seq_one_letter_code
_entity_poly.pdbx_strand_id
1 'polypeptide(L)'
;MAWLICGSVPDEAFSLCEDAWAFEDGGIVSLGTGASECSPASLPVRRGTPALIAACACTLEALGDEPPRALLCGDAGRGSGSRALYRRLEAKLPERHDLAGITFHYLFPDIDGHGRVLAGIEAMPHRPLLVADAGFMYAAKMSGFASVYDLFTPDLGELAFLADEQAPHPFYTRGFLLSGQQSPQELLARACQGGGASRWLLVKGAEDLVCQGDAVLAAVSEPQVPALEAVGGTGDIVTG
;
A
#
# COMPACT_ATOMS: atom_id res chain seq x y z
N MET A 1 -5.59 1.64 19.54
CA MET A 1 -5.86 0.58 18.54
C MET A 1 -4.67 0.55 17.60
N ALA A 2 -4.20 -0.61 17.22
CA ALA A 2 -2.97 -0.76 16.44
C ALA A 2 -3.21 -0.61 14.93
N TRP A 3 -2.20 -0.19 14.19
CA TRP A 3 -2.18 -0.21 12.73
C TRP A 3 -1.14 -1.23 12.25
N LEU A 4 -1.43 -1.98 11.18
CA LEU A 4 -0.50 -2.96 10.62
C LEU A 4 -0.15 -2.63 9.16
N ILE A 5 1.12 -2.39 8.89
CA ILE A 5 1.64 -2.25 7.53
C ILE A 5 2.05 -3.63 7.01
N CYS A 6 1.55 -4.04 5.85
CA CYS A 6 1.84 -5.32 5.22
C CYS A 6 2.51 -5.07 3.87
N GLY A 7 3.74 -5.54 3.70
CA GLY A 7 4.40 -5.33 2.41
C GLY A 7 5.64 -6.16 2.16
N SER A 8 6.18 -6.04 0.96
CA SER A 8 7.39 -6.73 0.56
C SER A 8 8.63 -5.83 0.65
N VAL A 9 9.78 -6.46 0.80
CA VAL A 9 11.10 -5.83 0.65
C VAL A 9 11.86 -6.54 -0.48
N PRO A 10 12.65 -5.82 -1.30
CA PRO A 10 13.29 -6.39 -2.49
C PRO A 10 14.54 -7.22 -2.14
N ASP A 11 14.39 -8.20 -1.26
CA ASP A 11 15.41 -9.14 -0.82
C ASP A 11 14.79 -10.53 -0.63
N GLU A 12 15.03 -11.46 -1.56
CA GLU A 12 14.49 -12.83 -1.52
C GLU A 12 14.99 -13.65 -0.31
N ALA A 13 16.10 -13.24 0.34
CA ALA A 13 16.60 -13.90 1.53
C ALA A 13 15.89 -13.42 2.81
N PHE A 14 15.16 -12.29 2.73
CA PHE A 14 14.45 -11.75 3.88
C PHE A 14 13.27 -12.65 4.25
N SER A 15 13.30 -13.17 5.47
CA SER A 15 12.25 -14.05 5.98
C SER A 15 11.00 -13.26 6.35
N LEU A 16 9.84 -13.92 6.35
CA LEU A 16 8.59 -13.31 6.78
C LEU A 16 8.72 -12.84 8.24
N CYS A 17 8.45 -11.55 8.47
CA CYS A 17 8.66 -10.95 9.78
C CYS A 17 7.57 -9.98 10.21
N GLU A 18 7.03 -10.15 11.43
CA GLU A 18 6.12 -9.18 12.05
C GLU A 18 6.75 -8.58 13.32
N ASP A 19 6.93 -7.27 13.34
CA ASP A 19 7.51 -6.54 14.48
C ASP A 19 7.10 -5.05 14.47
N ALA A 20 7.46 -4.32 15.51
CA ALA A 20 7.55 -2.86 15.49
C ALA A 20 8.89 -2.42 14.87
N TRP A 21 8.87 -1.34 14.10
CA TRP A 21 10.03 -0.88 13.33
C TRP A 21 10.32 0.59 13.61
N ALA A 22 11.55 0.91 13.99
CA ALA A 22 12.03 2.29 14.13
C ALA A 22 12.86 2.70 12.91
N PHE A 23 13.00 4.00 12.70
CA PHE A 23 13.94 4.56 11.73
C PHE A 23 15.25 4.95 12.45
N GLU A 24 16.36 4.33 12.05
CA GLU A 24 17.68 4.58 12.63
C GLU A 24 18.75 4.55 11.54
N ASP A 25 19.66 5.52 11.53
CA ASP A 25 20.84 5.58 10.64
C ASP A 25 20.54 5.35 9.14
N GLY A 26 19.40 5.86 8.66
CA GLY A 26 18.99 5.70 7.25
C GLY A 26 18.42 4.32 6.90
N GLY A 27 18.14 3.50 7.91
CA GLY A 27 17.49 2.19 7.80
C GLY A 27 16.24 2.10 8.67
N ILE A 28 15.44 1.06 8.44
CA ILE A 28 14.44 0.62 9.41
C ILE A 28 15.01 -0.55 10.22
N VAL A 29 14.80 -0.53 11.52
CA VAL A 29 15.33 -1.52 12.46
C VAL A 29 14.17 -2.15 13.23
N SER A 30 14.16 -3.48 13.25
CA SER A 30 13.19 -4.26 14.04
C SER A 30 13.55 -4.16 15.53
N LEU A 31 12.54 -3.84 16.35
CA LEU A 31 12.73 -3.55 17.78
C LEU A 31 12.72 -4.80 18.67
N GLY A 32 12.40 -5.97 18.12
CA GLY A 32 12.31 -7.23 18.85
C GLY A 32 11.18 -7.25 19.89
N THR A 33 10.13 -6.44 19.68
CA THR A 33 9.01 -6.28 20.62
C THR A 33 7.79 -7.10 20.22
N GLY A 34 7.74 -7.58 18.97
CA GLY A 34 6.68 -8.43 18.44
C GLY A 34 6.76 -9.89 18.91
N ALA A 35 5.61 -10.55 18.91
CA ALA A 35 5.47 -11.96 19.26
C ALA A 35 5.91 -12.95 18.14
N SER A 36 6.73 -12.53 17.17
CA SER A 36 7.04 -13.35 15.98
C SER A 36 8.52 -13.68 15.79
N GLU A 37 8.75 -14.87 15.21
CA GLU A 37 10.02 -15.56 14.97
C GLU A 37 10.91 -14.87 13.92
N CYS A 38 11.32 -13.63 14.16
CA CYS A 38 12.29 -12.95 13.30
C CYS A 38 13.66 -12.86 13.95
N SER A 39 14.69 -13.00 13.13
CA SER A 39 16.01 -12.46 13.47
C SER A 39 15.93 -10.93 13.48
N PRO A 40 16.62 -10.25 14.42
CA PRO A 40 16.82 -8.81 14.35
C PRO A 40 17.30 -8.43 12.95
N ALA A 41 16.62 -7.46 12.35
CA ALA A 41 16.89 -7.04 10.98
C ALA A 41 17.04 -5.52 10.92
N SER A 42 18.02 -5.09 10.13
CA SER A 42 18.14 -3.72 9.66
C SER A 42 18.01 -3.73 8.14
N LEU A 43 17.10 -2.94 7.63
CA LEU A 43 16.82 -2.84 6.20
C LEU A 43 17.12 -1.42 5.73
N PRO A 44 17.91 -1.24 4.66
CA PRO A 44 18.21 0.10 4.15
C PRO A 44 16.95 0.76 3.59
N VAL A 45 16.74 2.03 3.91
CA VAL A 45 15.67 2.83 3.29
C VAL A 45 16.14 3.26 1.91
N ARG A 46 15.44 2.80 0.88
CA ARG A 46 15.64 3.26 -0.49
C ARG A 46 14.31 3.69 -1.09
N ARG A 47 13.46 2.70 -1.38
CA ARG A 47 12.10 2.82 -1.90
C ARG A 47 11.27 1.63 -1.43
N GLY A 48 9.99 1.65 -1.72
CA GLY A 48 9.03 0.61 -1.39
C GLY A 48 8.65 0.63 0.07
N THR A 49 8.21 -0.53 0.58
CA THR A 49 7.74 -0.68 1.96
C THR A 49 8.70 -0.15 3.02
N PRO A 50 10.04 -0.27 2.89
CA PRO A 50 10.96 0.35 3.85
C PRO A 50 10.87 1.89 3.89
N ALA A 51 10.63 2.56 2.76
CA ALA A 51 10.48 4.01 2.72
C ALA A 51 9.16 4.46 3.37
N LEU A 52 8.07 3.74 3.10
CA LEU A 52 6.77 3.94 3.77
C LEU A 52 6.92 3.79 5.30
N ILE A 53 7.53 2.70 5.76
CA ILE A 53 7.71 2.46 7.21
C ILE A 53 8.59 3.53 7.83
N ALA A 54 9.66 3.96 7.16
CA ALA A 54 10.53 5.03 7.67
C ALA A 54 9.78 6.36 7.80
N ALA A 55 8.98 6.74 6.79
CA ALA A 55 8.16 7.95 6.84
C ALA A 55 7.14 7.90 7.99
N CYS A 56 6.47 6.74 8.14
CA CYS A 56 5.53 6.50 9.23
C CYS A 56 6.21 6.57 10.60
N ALA A 57 7.37 5.93 10.77
CA ALA A 57 8.14 5.92 12.01
C ALA A 57 8.61 7.33 12.40
N CYS A 58 9.17 8.10 11.47
CA CYS A 58 9.56 9.50 11.71
C CYS A 58 8.36 10.36 12.11
N THR A 59 7.20 10.15 11.47
CA THR A 59 5.98 10.91 11.78
C THR A 59 5.47 10.57 13.17
N LEU A 60 5.39 9.28 13.51
CA LEU A 60 4.94 8.83 14.83
C LEU A 60 5.90 9.27 15.95
N GLU A 61 7.22 9.23 15.71
CA GLU A 61 8.21 9.76 16.65
C GLU A 61 8.00 11.26 16.89
N ALA A 62 7.79 12.06 15.83
CA ALA A 62 7.52 13.48 15.95
C ALA A 62 6.22 13.80 16.69
N LEU A 63 5.23 12.90 16.63
CA LEU A 63 3.96 13.00 17.36
C LEU A 63 4.06 12.45 18.80
N GLY A 64 5.15 11.78 19.16
CA GLY A 64 5.33 11.14 20.46
C GLY A 64 4.57 9.82 20.63
N ASP A 65 4.25 9.15 19.52
CA ASP A 65 3.52 7.88 19.47
C ASP A 65 4.46 6.66 19.33
N GLU A 66 3.90 5.47 19.50
CA GLU A 66 4.63 4.20 19.37
C GLU A 66 5.06 3.93 17.90
N PRO A 67 6.21 3.25 17.68
CA PRO A 67 6.66 2.90 16.34
C PRO A 67 5.65 2.03 15.57
N PRO A 68 5.60 2.15 14.23
CA PRO A 68 4.65 1.42 13.41
C PRO A 68 4.91 -0.09 13.48
N ARG A 69 3.83 -0.88 13.50
CA ARG A 69 3.90 -2.33 13.36
C ARG A 69 3.84 -2.71 11.88
N ALA A 70 4.74 -3.60 11.47
CA ALA A 70 4.74 -4.09 10.09
C ALA A 70 4.97 -5.60 10.00
N LEU A 71 4.24 -6.23 9.08
CA LEU A 71 4.45 -7.58 8.56
C LEU A 71 5.15 -7.48 7.20
N LEU A 72 6.42 -7.85 7.16
CA LEU A 72 7.30 -7.76 6.00
C LEU A 72 7.66 -9.14 5.45
N CYS A 73 7.87 -9.24 4.14
CA CYS A 73 8.43 -10.45 3.51
C CYS A 73 9.44 -10.10 2.42
N GLY A 74 10.39 -10.99 2.18
CA GLY A 74 11.31 -10.89 1.05
C GLY A 74 10.68 -11.25 -0.27
N ASP A 75 10.63 -10.33 -1.23
CA ASP A 75 10.11 -10.58 -2.57
C ASP A 75 10.74 -9.60 -3.58
N ALA A 76 11.48 -10.12 -4.55
CA ALA A 76 12.06 -9.32 -5.63
C ALA A 76 11.22 -9.39 -6.93
N GLY A 77 9.91 -9.67 -6.80
CA GLY A 77 8.97 -9.76 -7.92
C GLY A 77 8.67 -11.18 -8.38
N ARG A 78 9.07 -12.21 -7.61
CA ARG A 78 8.73 -13.62 -7.88
C ARG A 78 7.40 -14.04 -7.24
N GLY A 79 6.92 -13.27 -6.27
CA GLY A 79 5.68 -13.50 -5.55
C GLY A 79 5.79 -14.53 -4.42
N SER A 80 6.93 -15.17 -4.21
CA SER A 80 7.12 -16.22 -3.19
C SER A 80 6.89 -15.69 -1.78
N GLY A 81 7.55 -14.57 -1.45
CA GLY A 81 7.38 -13.90 -0.18
C GLY A 81 5.97 -13.36 -0.01
N SER A 82 5.44 -12.69 -1.03
CA SER A 82 4.08 -12.15 -1.00
C SER A 82 3.06 -13.25 -0.71
N ARG A 83 3.14 -14.40 -1.41
CA ARG A 83 2.28 -15.58 -1.15
C ARG A 83 2.43 -16.16 0.25
N ALA A 84 3.61 -16.06 0.87
CA ALA A 84 3.79 -16.45 2.27
C ALA A 84 3.12 -15.45 3.23
N LEU A 85 3.21 -14.16 2.92
CA LEU A 85 2.54 -13.10 3.66
C LEU A 85 1.01 -13.20 3.57
N TYR A 86 0.44 -13.42 2.38
CA TYR A 86 -1.01 -13.68 2.21
C TYR A 86 -1.49 -14.84 3.09
N ARG A 87 -0.75 -15.95 3.11
CA ARG A 87 -1.07 -17.12 3.96
C ARG A 87 -0.99 -16.81 5.45
N ARG A 88 -0.03 -15.98 5.87
CA ARG A 88 0.07 -15.53 7.26
C ARG A 88 -1.12 -14.69 7.67
N LEU A 89 -1.52 -13.75 6.82
CA LEU A 89 -2.68 -12.90 7.06
C LEU A 89 -3.98 -13.70 7.12
N GLU A 90 -4.22 -14.58 6.15
CA GLU A 90 -5.36 -15.50 6.15
C GLU A 90 -5.48 -16.27 7.47
N ALA A 91 -4.37 -16.81 7.98
CA ALA A 91 -4.35 -17.61 9.20
C ALA A 91 -4.51 -16.78 10.49
N LYS A 92 -4.09 -15.51 10.51
CA LYS A 92 -3.95 -14.72 11.74
C LYS A 92 -4.93 -13.59 11.89
N LEU A 93 -5.47 -13.03 10.80
CA LEU A 93 -6.42 -11.93 10.88
C LEU A 93 -7.67 -12.26 11.71
N PRO A 94 -8.32 -13.44 11.60
CA PRO A 94 -9.51 -13.75 12.39
C PRO A 94 -9.29 -13.70 13.92
N GLU A 95 -8.03 -13.88 14.37
CA GLU A 95 -7.64 -13.84 15.78
C GLU A 95 -7.27 -12.43 16.28
N ARG A 96 -7.26 -11.41 15.40
CA ARG A 96 -6.84 -10.04 15.72
C ARG A 96 -8.03 -9.19 16.14
N HIS A 97 -7.91 -8.60 17.33
CA HIS A 97 -8.99 -7.80 17.95
C HIS A 97 -8.63 -6.32 18.12
N ASP A 98 -7.36 -5.97 17.93
CA ASP A 98 -6.77 -4.69 18.29
C ASP A 98 -6.53 -3.75 17.08
N LEU A 99 -6.68 -4.27 15.86
CA LEU A 99 -6.35 -3.55 14.63
C LEU A 99 -7.45 -2.53 14.27
N ALA A 100 -7.07 -1.25 14.23
CA ALA A 100 -7.88 -0.18 13.66
C ALA A 100 -7.70 -0.06 12.14
N GLY A 101 -6.55 -0.47 11.60
CA GLY A 101 -6.24 -0.31 10.19
C GLY A 101 -5.16 -1.27 9.69
N ILE A 102 -5.21 -1.54 8.39
CA ILE A 102 -4.22 -2.35 7.66
C ILE A 102 -3.87 -1.62 6.38
N THR A 103 -2.58 -1.39 6.15
CA THR A 103 -2.04 -0.87 4.88
C THR A 103 -1.36 -1.99 4.13
N PHE A 104 -1.68 -2.17 2.85
CA PHE A 104 -1.05 -3.15 1.97
C PHE A 104 -0.21 -2.46 0.89
N HIS A 105 1.06 -2.85 0.77
CA HIS A 105 2.02 -2.12 -0.06
C HIS A 105 3.02 -3.05 -0.76
N TYR A 106 3.28 -2.83 -2.05
CA TYR A 106 4.25 -3.59 -2.87
C TYR A 106 4.15 -5.12 -2.81
N LEU A 107 3.01 -5.69 -2.43
CA LEU A 107 2.80 -7.12 -2.52
C LEU A 107 2.56 -7.51 -3.98
N PHE A 108 3.12 -8.66 -4.37
CA PHE A 108 2.89 -9.22 -5.69
C PHE A 108 1.38 -9.45 -5.90
N PRO A 109 0.78 -8.99 -7.01
CA PRO A 109 -0.64 -9.17 -7.26
C PRO A 109 -1.01 -10.66 -7.34
N ASP A 110 -1.92 -11.10 -6.47
CA ASP A 110 -2.42 -12.48 -6.39
C ASP A 110 -3.91 -12.42 -6.06
N ILE A 111 -4.77 -12.71 -7.04
CA ILE A 111 -6.24 -12.60 -6.89
C ILE A 111 -6.75 -13.58 -5.82
N ASP A 112 -6.27 -14.83 -5.85
CA ASP A 112 -6.70 -15.85 -4.89
C ASP A 112 -6.17 -15.53 -3.49
N GLY A 113 -4.91 -15.09 -3.40
CA GLY A 113 -4.31 -14.62 -2.15
C GLY A 113 -5.07 -13.45 -1.53
N HIS A 114 -5.41 -12.45 -2.35
CA HIS A 114 -6.21 -11.31 -1.96
C HIS A 114 -7.60 -11.74 -1.46
N GLY A 115 -8.30 -12.63 -2.18
CA GLY A 115 -9.62 -13.12 -1.76
C GLY A 115 -9.60 -13.83 -0.39
N ARG A 116 -8.56 -14.63 -0.11
CA ARG A 116 -8.41 -15.28 1.20
C ARG A 116 -8.11 -14.28 2.32
N VAL A 117 -7.33 -13.23 2.05
CA VAL A 117 -7.12 -12.14 3.01
C VAL A 117 -8.42 -11.41 3.33
N LEU A 118 -9.23 -11.07 2.31
CA LEU A 118 -10.53 -10.44 2.55
C LEU A 118 -11.47 -11.32 3.37
N ALA A 119 -11.53 -12.63 3.09
CA ALA A 119 -12.31 -13.56 3.92
C ALA A 119 -11.82 -13.60 5.38
N GLY A 120 -10.50 -13.53 5.59
CA GLY A 120 -9.91 -13.40 6.92
C GLY A 120 -10.30 -12.10 7.63
N ILE A 121 -10.37 -10.99 6.89
CA ILE A 121 -10.82 -9.67 7.40
C ILE A 121 -12.31 -9.71 7.77
N GLU A 122 -13.16 -10.32 6.94
CA GLU A 122 -14.59 -10.46 7.22
C GLU A 122 -14.88 -11.29 8.47
N ALA A 123 -14.00 -12.24 8.80
CA ALA A 123 -14.09 -13.04 10.02
C ALA A 123 -13.59 -12.30 11.28
N MET A 124 -13.00 -11.11 11.15
CA MET A 124 -12.56 -10.31 12.29
C MET A 124 -13.76 -9.77 13.08
N PRO A 125 -13.71 -9.68 14.41
CA PRO A 125 -14.81 -9.12 15.19
C PRO A 125 -15.10 -7.65 14.88
N HIS A 126 -14.08 -6.91 14.47
CA HIS A 126 -14.18 -5.53 14.01
C HIS A 126 -13.41 -5.39 12.71
N ARG A 127 -14.08 -4.91 11.66
CA ARG A 127 -13.44 -4.64 10.37
C ARG A 127 -12.50 -3.44 10.50
N PRO A 128 -11.18 -3.59 10.26
CA PRO A 128 -10.24 -2.47 10.25
C PRO A 128 -10.45 -1.59 9.01
N LEU A 129 -9.90 -0.38 9.04
CA LEU A 129 -9.73 0.44 7.84
C LEU A 129 -8.73 -0.23 6.89
N LEU A 130 -9.05 -0.26 5.60
CA LEU A 130 -8.22 -0.91 4.60
C LEU A 130 -7.61 0.13 3.65
N VAL A 131 -6.28 0.17 3.62
CA VAL A 131 -5.51 1.03 2.71
C VAL A 131 -4.71 0.16 1.76
N ALA A 132 -4.73 0.47 0.47
CA ALA A 132 -3.88 -0.22 -0.51
C ALA A 132 -3.11 0.79 -1.36
N ASP A 133 -1.85 0.46 -1.63
CA ASP A 133 -0.95 1.22 -2.49
C ASP A 133 -0.13 0.28 -3.38
N ALA A 134 0.37 0.82 -4.49
CA ALA A 134 1.14 0.12 -5.51
C ALA A 134 0.47 -1.20 -5.96
N GLY A 135 1.22 -2.31 -5.92
CA GLY A 135 0.80 -3.62 -6.41
C GLY A 135 -0.51 -4.15 -5.82
N PHE A 136 -0.85 -3.78 -4.58
CA PHE A 136 -2.04 -4.33 -3.93
C PHE A 136 -3.35 -3.70 -4.41
N MET A 137 -3.31 -2.42 -4.83
CA MET A 137 -4.45 -1.79 -5.49
C MET A 137 -4.85 -2.57 -6.75
N TYR A 138 -3.86 -3.11 -7.47
CA TYR A 138 -4.12 -3.90 -8.67
C TYR A 138 -4.80 -5.22 -8.35
N ALA A 139 -4.36 -5.91 -7.29
CA ALA A 139 -5.02 -7.14 -6.81
C ALA A 139 -6.48 -6.86 -6.40
N ALA A 140 -6.72 -5.75 -5.70
CA ALA A 140 -8.06 -5.33 -5.30
C ALA A 140 -8.96 -5.02 -6.50
N LYS A 141 -8.45 -4.28 -7.49
CA LYS A 141 -9.15 -4.02 -8.77
C LYS A 141 -9.43 -5.31 -9.54
N MET A 142 -8.41 -6.13 -9.78
CA MET A 142 -8.51 -7.34 -10.61
C MET A 142 -9.40 -8.42 -9.97
N SER A 143 -9.53 -8.42 -8.66
CA SER A 143 -10.45 -9.31 -7.94
C SER A 143 -11.90 -8.80 -7.91
N GLY A 144 -12.16 -7.57 -8.36
CA GLY A 144 -13.50 -6.95 -8.33
C GLY A 144 -13.90 -6.40 -6.96
N PHE A 145 -12.96 -6.22 -6.04
CA PHE A 145 -13.22 -5.81 -4.66
C PHE A 145 -12.57 -4.47 -4.29
N ALA A 146 -12.20 -3.63 -5.26
CA ALA A 146 -11.60 -2.33 -4.98
C ALA A 146 -12.48 -1.46 -4.06
N SER A 147 -13.80 -1.50 -4.25
CA SER A 147 -14.78 -0.76 -3.44
C SER A 147 -14.85 -1.20 -1.97
N VAL A 148 -14.28 -2.37 -1.63
CA VAL A 148 -14.14 -2.82 -0.24
C VAL A 148 -13.07 -2.02 0.49
N TYR A 149 -12.14 -1.36 -0.20
CA TYR A 149 -11.08 -0.58 0.45
C TYR A 149 -11.53 0.82 0.84
N ASP A 150 -10.98 1.30 1.94
CA ASP A 150 -11.28 2.63 2.46
C ASP A 150 -10.45 3.70 1.75
N LEU A 151 -9.16 3.43 1.47
CA LEU A 151 -8.26 4.37 0.80
C LEU A 151 -7.35 3.67 -0.22
N PHE A 152 -7.27 4.24 -1.43
CA PHE A 152 -6.19 3.96 -2.39
C PHE A 152 -5.33 5.21 -2.53
N THR A 153 -4.03 5.06 -2.81
CA THR A 153 -3.11 6.19 -3.00
C THR A 153 -2.45 6.19 -4.38
N PRO A 154 -3.18 6.06 -5.51
CA PRO A 154 -2.56 5.86 -6.81
C PRO A 154 -1.81 7.11 -7.31
N ASP A 155 -0.76 6.94 -8.10
CA ASP A 155 -0.33 8.01 -9.02
C ASP A 155 -1.25 8.11 -10.26
N LEU A 156 -1.04 9.09 -11.14
CA LEU A 156 -1.88 9.27 -12.34
C LEU A 156 -1.84 8.07 -13.32
N GLY A 157 -0.68 7.41 -13.45
CA GLY A 157 -0.52 6.22 -14.28
C GLY A 157 -1.24 5.01 -13.67
N GLU A 158 -1.18 4.86 -12.36
CA GLU A 158 -1.91 3.85 -11.61
C GLU A 158 -3.42 4.09 -11.68
N LEU A 159 -3.87 5.34 -11.54
CA LEU A 159 -5.27 5.73 -11.70
C LEU A 159 -5.78 5.40 -13.11
N ALA A 160 -4.96 5.62 -14.15
CA ALA A 160 -5.29 5.21 -15.50
C ALA A 160 -5.46 3.69 -15.61
N PHE A 161 -4.65 2.90 -14.91
CA PHE A 161 -4.87 1.45 -14.81
C PHE A 161 -6.18 1.11 -14.09
N LEU A 162 -6.50 1.78 -12.97
CA LEU A 162 -7.76 1.57 -12.25
C LEU A 162 -8.99 1.91 -13.13
N ALA A 163 -8.87 2.88 -14.02
CA ALA A 163 -9.90 3.33 -14.96
C ALA A 163 -10.08 2.46 -16.22
N ASP A 164 -9.16 1.52 -16.49
CA ASP A 164 -9.22 0.63 -17.65
C ASP A 164 -9.82 -0.73 -17.29
N GLU A 165 -11.10 -0.93 -17.60
CA GLU A 165 -11.83 -2.20 -17.36
C GLU A 165 -11.19 -3.41 -18.05
N GLN A 166 -10.47 -3.21 -19.15
CA GLN A 166 -9.90 -4.29 -19.96
C GLN A 166 -8.43 -4.56 -19.64
N ALA A 167 -7.77 -3.72 -18.85
CA ALA A 167 -6.34 -3.87 -18.57
C ALA A 167 -6.06 -5.09 -17.67
N PRO A 168 -5.38 -6.13 -18.19
CA PRO A 168 -5.07 -7.32 -17.41
C PRO A 168 -3.87 -7.12 -16.46
N HIS A 169 -3.07 -6.08 -16.66
CA HIS A 169 -1.90 -5.71 -15.85
C HIS A 169 -1.57 -4.21 -16.04
N PRO A 170 -0.97 -3.53 -15.05
CA PRO A 170 -0.51 -2.13 -15.16
C PRO A 170 0.36 -1.85 -16.40
N PHE A 171 1.33 -2.72 -16.69
CA PHE A 171 2.14 -2.64 -17.93
C PHE A 171 1.34 -2.71 -19.23
N TYR A 172 0.10 -3.22 -19.21
CA TYR A 172 -0.76 -3.37 -20.39
C TYR A 172 -1.86 -2.32 -20.48
N THR A 173 -1.82 -1.24 -19.68
CA THR A 173 -2.67 -0.07 -19.93
C THR A 173 -2.41 0.42 -21.36
N ARG A 174 -3.38 0.19 -22.25
CA ARG A 174 -3.21 0.41 -23.70
C ARG A 174 -2.83 1.86 -23.97
N GLY A 175 -1.59 2.10 -24.41
CA GLY A 175 -1.16 3.42 -24.88
C GLY A 175 -1.08 4.54 -23.84
N PHE A 176 -1.38 4.30 -22.56
CA PHE A 176 -1.52 5.35 -21.53
C PHE A 176 -0.22 6.01 -21.08
N LEU A 177 0.92 5.32 -21.19
CA LEU A 177 2.22 5.94 -20.96
C LEU A 177 2.56 7.01 -22.02
N LEU A 178 1.79 7.10 -23.13
CA LEU A 178 2.04 7.98 -24.26
C LEU A 178 0.80 8.73 -24.80
N SER A 179 -0.42 8.43 -24.32
CA SER A 179 -1.64 9.12 -24.77
C SER A 179 -1.95 10.32 -23.88
N GLY A 180 -1.83 11.51 -24.46
CA GLY A 180 -1.88 12.80 -23.78
C GLY A 180 -3.03 13.00 -22.79
N GLN A 181 -2.69 13.66 -21.68
CA GLN A 181 -3.52 14.42 -20.75
C GLN A 181 -4.99 14.01 -20.66
N GLN A 182 -5.25 12.78 -20.19
CA GLN A 182 -6.57 12.48 -19.63
C GLN A 182 -6.72 13.29 -18.33
N SER A 183 -7.86 13.95 -18.17
CA SER A 183 -8.15 14.68 -16.94
C SER A 183 -8.22 13.69 -15.76
N PRO A 184 -7.61 13.98 -14.60
CA PRO A 184 -7.74 13.16 -13.41
C PRO A 184 -9.20 12.87 -13.04
N GLN A 185 -10.09 13.85 -13.26
CA GLN A 185 -11.53 13.71 -13.05
C GLN A 185 -12.18 12.68 -13.97
N GLU A 186 -11.80 12.64 -15.26
CA GLU A 186 -12.31 11.62 -16.20
C GLU A 186 -11.85 10.22 -15.81
N LEU A 187 -10.59 10.09 -15.37
CA LEU A 187 -10.05 8.81 -14.91
C LEU A 187 -10.73 8.35 -13.62
N LEU A 188 -10.94 9.26 -12.66
CA LEU A 188 -11.69 8.98 -11.42
C LEU A 188 -13.11 8.51 -11.71
N ALA A 189 -13.84 9.22 -12.58
CA ALA A 189 -15.20 8.85 -12.96
C ALA A 189 -15.25 7.44 -13.56
N ARG A 190 -14.32 7.12 -14.47
CA ARG A 190 -14.22 5.79 -15.08
C ARG A 190 -13.84 4.71 -14.08
N ALA A 191 -12.86 4.96 -13.22
CA ALA A 191 -12.44 4.01 -12.18
C ALA A 191 -13.59 3.71 -11.21
N CYS A 192 -14.38 4.72 -10.84
CA CYS A 192 -15.56 4.54 -9.99
C CYS A 192 -16.68 3.77 -10.71
N GLN A 193 -17.01 4.14 -11.94
CA GLN A 193 -18.04 3.47 -12.75
C GLN A 193 -17.70 2.00 -13.02
N GLY A 194 -16.43 1.70 -13.30
CA GLY A 194 -15.92 0.35 -13.54
C GLY A 194 -15.65 -0.46 -12.28
N GLY A 195 -15.93 0.08 -11.08
CA GLY A 195 -15.68 -0.60 -9.80
C GLY A 195 -14.19 -0.84 -9.49
N GLY A 196 -13.29 -0.09 -10.12
CA GLY A 196 -11.84 -0.14 -9.94
C GLY A 196 -11.30 0.77 -8.85
N ALA A 197 -12.15 1.56 -8.18
CA ALA A 197 -11.77 2.51 -7.15
C ALA A 197 -12.23 2.09 -5.74
N SER A 198 -11.46 2.48 -4.74
CA SER A 198 -11.84 2.47 -3.32
C SER A 198 -12.77 3.63 -2.99
N ARG A 199 -13.24 3.69 -1.73
CA ARG A 199 -14.12 4.77 -1.25
C ARG A 199 -13.46 6.16 -1.30
N TRP A 200 -12.19 6.22 -0.91
CA TRP A 200 -11.37 7.44 -0.95
C TRP A 200 -10.12 7.19 -1.77
N LEU A 201 -9.69 8.21 -2.52
CA LEU A 201 -8.44 8.18 -3.25
C LEU A 201 -7.60 9.40 -2.88
N LEU A 202 -6.31 9.18 -2.64
CA LEU A 202 -5.29 10.22 -2.64
C LEU A 202 -4.49 10.06 -3.94
N VAL A 203 -4.86 10.83 -4.98
CA VAL A 203 -4.20 10.73 -6.28
C VAL A 203 -2.93 11.56 -6.24
N LYS A 204 -1.77 10.90 -6.29
CA LYS A 204 -0.44 11.51 -6.15
C LYS A 204 0.02 12.12 -7.47
N GLY A 205 0.59 13.33 -7.43
CA GLY A 205 1.03 14.01 -8.65
C GLY A 205 1.72 15.35 -8.43
N ALA A 206 1.62 16.24 -9.42
CA ALA A 206 2.10 17.61 -9.28
C ALA A 206 1.27 18.40 -8.24
N GLU A 207 -0.02 18.09 -8.17
CA GLU A 207 -0.91 18.41 -7.06
C GLU A 207 -1.53 17.09 -6.59
N ASP A 208 -1.49 16.85 -5.28
CA ASP A 208 -2.12 15.66 -4.70
C ASP A 208 -3.61 15.93 -4.51
N LEU A 209 -4.46 15.06 -5.07
CA LEU A 209 -5.91 15.23 -5.03
C LEU A 209 -6.53 14.31 -3.98
N VAL A 210 -7.34 14.90 -3.09
CA VAL A 210 -8.14 14.14 -2.12
C VAL A 210 -9.54 13.96 -2.70
N CYS A 211 -9.90 12.72 -2.98
CA CYS A 211 -11.12 12.38 -3.69
C CYS A 211 -12.01 11.44 -2.85
N GLN A 212 -13.33 11.62 -2.98
CA GLN A 212 -14.33 10.68 -2.49
C GLN A 212 -15.17 10.22 -3.68
N GLY A 213 -15.01 8.96 -4.10
CA GLY A 213 -15.52 8.51 -5.39
C GLY A 213 -14.93 9.34 -6.53
N ASP A 214 -15.78 9.87 -7.40
CA ASP A 214 -15.39 10.69 -8.55
C ASP A 214 -15.28 12.20 -8.25
N ALA A 215 -15.57 12.61 -7.01
CA ALA A 215 -15.51 13.99 -6.59
C ALA A 215 -14.15 14.34 -5.98
N VAL A 216 -13.50 15.39 -6.50
CA VAL A 216 -12.31 16.02 -5.90
C VAL A 216 -12.77 16.96 -4.79
N LEU A 217 -12.37 16.69 -3.56
CA LEU A 217 -12.77 17.48 -2.38
C LEU A 217 -11.71 18.52 -1.99
N ALA A 218 -10.44 18.20 -2.21
CA ALA A 218 -9.32 19.10 -1.95
C ALA A 218 -8.15 18.79 -2.88
N ALA A 219 -7.27 19.77 -3.05
CA ALA A 219 -6.00 19.63 -3.74
C ALA A 219 -4.89 20.20 -2.86
N VAL A 220 -3.76 19.52 -2.79
CA VAL A 220 -2.57 19.92 -2.05
C VAL A 220 -1.44 20.11 -3.05
N SER A 221 -0.99 21.35 -3.21
CA SER A 221 0.02 21.73 -4.19
C SER A 221 1.39 22.05 -3.58
N GLU A 222 1.47 22.17 -2.24
CA GLU A 222 2.69 22.57 -1.55
C GLU A 222 2.94 21.77 -0.26
N PRO A 223 4.21 21.45 0.07
CA PRO A 223 5.41 21.83 -0.66
C PRO A 223 5.64 20.97 -1.92
N GLN A 224 5.91 21.61 -3.06
CA GLN A 224 6.34 20.94 -4.27
C GLN A 224 7.86 21.10 -4.42
N VAL A 225 8.59 19.99 -4.39
CA VAL A 225 10.05 19.99 -4.56
C VAL A 225 10.41 19.23 -5.84
N PRO A 226 10.54 19.92 -6.99
CA PRO A 226 10.77 19.26 -8.28
C PRO A 226 12.00 18.34 -8.31
N ALA A 227 13.03 18.64 -7.50
CA ALA A 227 14.22 17.80 -7.39
C ALA A 227 13.94 16.38 -6.86
N LEU A 228 12.82 16.17 -6.15
CA LEU A 228 12.43 14.87 -5.63
C LEU A 228 11.70 14.01 -6.67
N GLU A 229 11.25 14.56 -7.81
CA GLU A 229 10.54 13.80 -8.85
C GLU A 229 11.40 12.68 -9.45
N ALA A 230 12.71 12.91 -9.58
CA ALA A 230 13.66 11.92 -10.05
C ALA A 230 14.00 10.84 -8.99
N VAL A 231 13.56 11.02 -7.74
CA VAL A 231 13.80 10.07 -6.65
C VAL A 231 12.63 9.10 -6.58
N GLY A 232 12.87 7.84 -6.96
CA GLY A 232 11.85 6.80 -6.83
C GLY A 232 11.49 6.54 -5.37
N GLY A 233 10.20 6.41 -5.08
CA GLY A 233 9.66 6.10 -3.75
C GLY A 233 9.12 7.29 -2.95
N THR A 234 9.02 8.48 -3.55
CA THR A 234 8.32 9.63 -2.95
C THR A 234 6.85 9.34 -2.66
N GLY A 235 6.18 8.57 -3.53
CA GLY A 235 4.81 8.14 -3.30
C GLY A 235 4.65 7.22 -2.09
N ASP A 236 5.68 6.44 -1.76
CA ASP A 236 5.69 5.53 -0.60
C ASP A 236 5.71 6.32 0.71
N ILE A 237 6.43 7.46 0.71
CA ILE A 237 6.53 8.39 1.84
C ILE A 237 5.16 9.03 2.10
N VAL A 238 4.40 9.38 1.06
CA VAL A 238 3.05 9.97 1.21
C VAL A 238 2.04 8.97 1.77
N THR A 239 2.19 7.69 1.43
CA THR A 239 1.34 6.62 1.96
C THR A 239 1.63 6.32 3.44
N GLY A 240 2.87 6.53 3.90
CA GLY A 240 3.34 6.23 5.26
C GLY A 240 3.03 7.32 6.27
#